data_AF-A0A1E7RLT0-F1
#
_entry.id   AF-A0A1E7RLT0-F1
#
_cell.length_a   1.000
_cell.length_b   1.000
_cell.length_c   1.000
_cell.angle_alpha   90.00
_cell.angle_beta   90.00
_cell.angle_gamma   90.00
#
_symmetry.space_group_name_H-M   'P 1'
#
loop_
_entity.id
_entity.type
_entity.pdbx_description
1 polymer ?
#
loop_
_entity_poly.entity_id
_entity_poly.type
_entity_poly.pdbx_seq_one_letter_code
_entity_poly.pdbx_strand_id
1 'polypeptide(L)'
;MCSISGPEDTYRKLVQQTEGNWLRGLIAFAILEEQEVEWMRHMESTSGALPTGDQVRRWYQHQPESALRRVQGAAEVVLNEYSGALTESIEKGYRKEVIDRVVLSTIRSSKKFWPTFIANVAAGCVAALLFSSLLVLLTIIVFRDPSPIAMIRQVQEIYDGKQ
;
A
#
# COMPACT_ATOMS: atom_id res chain seq x y z
N MET A 1 -0.65 16.37 7.14
CA MET A 1 -0.89 16.02 5.72
C MET A 1 0.43 16.14 5.00
N CYS A 2 0.92 15.08 4.36
CA CYS A 2 2.18 15.14 3.66
C CYS A 2 1.91 15.16 2.17
N SER A 3 1.82 16.35 1.57
CA SER A 3 1.52 16.48 0.14
C SER A 3 2.82 16.43 -0.65
N ILE A 4 3.17 15.25 -1.15
CA ILE A 4 4.09 15.14 -2.27
C ILE A 4 3.32 15.54 -3.53
N SER A 5 3.84 16.50 -4.30
CA SER A 5 3.18 17.00 -5.52
C SER A 5 3.91 16.56 -6.79
N GLY A 6 5.03 15.87 -6.66
CA GLY A 6 5.83 15.41 -7.78
C GLY A 6 7.14 14.73 -7.38
N PRO A 7 8.01 14.46 -8.35
CA PRO A 7 9.28 13.78 -8.15
C PRO A 7 10.21 14.53 -7.19
N GLU A 8 10.25 15.87 -7.28
CA GLU A 8 11.15 16.68 -6.44
C GLU A 8 10.78 16.63 -4.96
N ASP A 9 9.48 16.78 -4.64
CA ASP A 9 8.99 16.66 -3.27
C ASP A 9 9.22 15.24 -2.72
N THR A 10 9.03 14.24 -3.58
CA THR A 10 9.25 12.83 -3.24
C THR A 10 10.72 12.58 -2.94
N TYR A 11 11.63 13.08 -3.79
CA TYR A 11 13.06 12.97 -3.58
C TYR A 11 13.49 13.65 -2.29
N ARG A 12 13.03 14.88 -2.05
CA ARG A 12 13.29 15.61 -0.81
C ARG A 12 12.87 14.80 0.41
N LYS A 13 11.67 14.23 0.37
CA LYS A 13 11.11 13.47 1.49
C LYS A 13 11.79 12.12 1.72
N LEU A 14 12.01 11.34 0.67
CA LEU A 14 12.55 9.98 0.77
C LEU A 14 14.08 9.93 0.88
N VAL A 15 14.77 10.93 0.33
CA VAL A 15 16.24 10.93 0.22
C VAL A 15 16.87 11.97 1.14
N GLN A 16 16.40 13.23 1.10
CA GLN A 16 17.07 14.33 1.83
C GLN A 16 16.62 14.44 3.30
N GLN A 17 15.33 14.21 3.56
CA GLN A 17 14.73 14.41 4.89
C GLN A 17 14.71 13.14 5.74
N THR A 18 15.00 11.97 5.16
CA THR A 18 15.05 10.73 5.92
C THR A 18 16.39 10.63 6.63
N GLU A 19 16.38 10.62 7.96
CA GLU A 19 17.55 10.28 8.78
C GLU A 19 17.91 8.80 8.55
N GLY A 20 18.79 8.53 7.60
CA GLY A 20 19.13 7.15 7.21
C GLY A 20 20.08 7.05 6.03
N ASN A 21 20.24 5.82 5.55
CA ASN A 21 21.10 5.51 4.40
C ASN A 21 20.54 6.15 3.11
N TRP A 22 21.26 7.13 2.57
CA TRP A 22 20.90 7.82 1.32
C TRP A 22 20.60 6.87 0.15
N LEU A 23 21.31 5.73 0.07
CA LEU A 23 21.10 4.73 -0.96
C LEU A 23 19.73 4.04 -0.83
N ARG A 24 19.30 3.78 0.41
CA ARG A 24 17.94 3.27 0.68
C ARG A 24 16.89 4.27 0.22
N GLY A 25 17.12 5.55 0.50
CA GLY A 25 16.26 6.64 0.02
C GLY A 25 16.15 6.67 -1.51
N LEU A 26 17.28 6.54 -2.22
CA LEU A 26 17.30 6.51 -3.69
C LEU A 26 16.59 5.30 -4.28
N ILE A 27 16.77 4.12 -3.69
CA ILE A 27 16.07 2.91 -4.13
C ILE A 27 14.56 3.06 -3.88
N ALA A 28 14.17 3.60 -2.71
CA ALA A 28 12.77 3.86 -2.40
C ALA A 28 12.13 4.86 -3.38
N PHE A 29 12.88 5.92 -3.74
CA PHE A 29 12.48 6.87 -4.77
C PHE A 29 12.30 6.18 -6.13
N ALA A 30 13.30 5.42 -6.60
CA ALA A 30 13.22 4.72 -7.88
C ALA A 30 12.05 3.73 -7.96
N ILE A 31 11.75 3.02 -6.86
CA ILE A 31 10.59 2.12 -6.80
C ILE A 31 9.28 2.90 -6.95
N LEU A 32 9.15 4.08 -6.33
CA LEU A 32 7.94 4.89 -6.46
C LEU A 32 7.77 5.45 -7.88
N GLU A 33 8.87 5.90 -8.50
CA GLU A 33 8.83 6.40 -9.88
C GLU A 33 8.50 5.28 -10.89
N GLU A 34 8.97 4.04 -10.68
CA GLU A 34 8.53 2.91 -11.52
C GLU A 34 7.02 2.64 -11.36
N GLN A 35 6.45 2.80 -10.16
CA GLN A 35 5.00 2.68 -9.94
C GLN A 35 4.21 3.77 -10.67
N GLU A 36 4.76 4.98 -10.76
CA GLU A 36 4.20 6.10 -11.53
C GLU A 36 4.19 5.77 -13.03
N VAL A 37 5.33 5.33 -13.57
CA VAL A 37 5.46 4.90 -14.97
C VAL A 37 4.52 3.75 -15.31
N GLU A 38 4.38 2.77 -14.43
CA GLU A 38 3.43 1.67 -14.61
C GLU A 38 1.98 2.13 -14.60
N TRP A 39 1.61 3.03 -13.69
CA TRP A 39 0.29 3.63 -13.68
C TRP A 39 0.02 4.41 -14.98
N MET A 40 0.99 5.16 -15.49
CA MET A 40 0.87 5.87 -16.76
C MET A 40 0.63 4.91 -17.93
N ARG A 41 1.37 3.80 -17.99
CA ARG A 41 1.16 2.75 -19.00
C ARG A 41 -0.21 2.09 -18.89
N HIS A 42 -0.68 1.84 -17.67
CA HIS A 42 -2.01 1.26 -17.46
C HIS A 42 -3.12 2.23 -17.89
N MET A 43 -2.98 3.52 -17.56
CA MET A 43 -3.85 4.58 -18.04
C MET A 43 -3.89 4.61 -19.56
N GLU A 44 -2.73 4.68 -20.22
CA GLU A 44 -2.63 4.67 -21.67
C GLU A 44 -3.31 3.45 -22.30
N SER A 45 -3.12 2.25 -21.73
CA SER A 45 -3.76 1.03 -22.24
C SER A 45 -5.28 1.02 -22.08
N THR A 46 -5.82 1.77 -21.11
CA THR A 46 -7.26 1.77 -20.76
C THR A 46 -8.00 2.93 -21.41
N SER A 47 -7.42 4.14 -21.42
CA SER A 47 -8.01 5.35 -21.98
C SER A 47 -7.55 5.66 -23.41
N GLY A 48 -6.53 4.96 -23.92
CA GLY A 48 -5.94 5.20 -25.24
C GLY A 48 -5.04 6.44 -25.32
N ALA A 49 -4.75 7.09 -24.19
CA ALA A 49 -3.93 8.30 -24.14
C ALA A 49 -3.11 8.35 -22.85
N LEU A 50 -1.90 8.91 -22.95
CA LEU A 50 -1.05 9.19 -21.79
C LEU A 50 -1.73 10.19 -20.83
N PRO A 51 -1.51 10.05 -19.52
CA PRO A 51 -2.06 10.98 -18.55
C PRO A 51 -1.45 12.39 -18.69
N THR A 52 -2.27 13.39 -18.46
CA THR A 52 -1.86 14.80 -18.40
C THR A 52 -1.00 15.08 -17.17
N GLY A 53 -0.21 16.16 -17.20
CA GLY A 53 0.62 16.58 -16.06
C GLY A 53 -0.18 16.81 -14.77
N ASP A 54 -1.44 17.26 -14.87
CA ASP A 54 -2.32 17.40 -13.72
C ASP A 54 -2.77 16.05 -13.15
N GLN A 55 -2.99 15.05 -14.00
CA GLN A 55 -3.31 13.69 -13.55
C GLN A 55 -2.10 13.06 -12.85
N VAL A 56 -0.89 13.26 -13.38
CA VAL A 56 0.36 12.81 -12.75
C VAL A 56 0.54 13.50 -11.39
N ARG A 57 0.38 14.82 -11.33
CA ARG A 57 0.43 15.58 -10.06
C ARG A 57 -0.57 15.05 -9.03
N ARG A 58 -1.81 14.79 -9.45
CA ARG A 58 -2.83 14.19 -8.58
C ARG A 58 -2.41 12.79 -8.13
N TRP A 59 -1.81 11.98 -9.00
CA TRP A 59 -1.32 10.66 -8.61
C TRP A 59 -0.35 10.74 -7.43
N TYR A 60 0.61 11.68 -7.45
CA TYR A 60 1.51 11.92 -6.31
C TYR A 60 0.74 12.35 -5.06
N GLN A 61 -0.19 13.29 -5.18
CA GLN A 61 -0.97 13.80 -4.05
C GLN A 61 -1.86 12.73 -3.40
N HIS A 62 -2.28 11.71 -4.17
CA HIS A 62 -3.07 10.59 -3.68
C HIS A 62 -2.23 9.50 -3.01
N GLN A 63 -0.90 9.60 -3.00
CA GLN A 63 -0.06 8.61 -2.33
C GLN A 63 -0.18 8.74 -0.81
N PRO A 64 -0.74 7.72 -0.12
CA PRO A 64 -0.80 7.76 1.34
C PRO A 64 0.60 7.61 1.93
N GLU A 65 0.78 8.07 3.17
CA GLU A 65 2.05 7.93 3.86
C GLU A 65 2.48 6.45 4.03
N SER A 66 1.50 5.53 4.09
CA SER A 66 1.75 4.10 4.07
C SER A 66 2.39 3.62 2.77
N ALA A 67 2.09 4.22 1.62
CA ALA A 67 2.75 3.88 0.35
C ALA A 67 4.24 4.24 0.40
N LEU A 68 4.57 5.41 0.96
CA LEU A 68 5.96 5.85 1.16
C LEU A 68 6.72 4.93 2.12
N ARG A 69 6.10 4.52 3.22
CA ARG A 69 6.69 3.51 4.13
C ARG A 69 6.91 2.16 3.45
N ARG A 70 5.98 1.73 2.57
CA ARG A 70 6.14 0.47 1.81
C ARG A 70 7.34 0.53 0.87
N VAL A 71 7.54 1.60 0.12
CA VAL A 71 8.69 1.71 -0.79
C VAL A 71 10.01 1.80 -0.02
N GLN A 72 10.03 2.44 1.15
CA GLN A 72 11.18 2.43 2.06
C GLN A 72 11.47 1.03 2.65
N GLY A 73 10.43 0.23 2.93
CA GLY A 73 10.57 -1.16 3.35
C GLY A 73 11.09 -2.05 2.22
N ALA A 74 10.57 -1.89 1.00
CA ALA A 74 11.05 -2.61 -0.18
C ALA A 74 12.52 -2.28 -0.49
N ALA A 75 12.91 -1.00 -0.37
CA ALA A 75 14.30 -0.59 -0.52
C ALA A 75 15.24 -1.24 0.50
N GLU A 76 14.79 -1.41 1.75
CA GLU A 76 15.55 -2.13 2.78
C GLU A 76 15.77 -3.59 2.39
N VAL A 77 14.73 -4.26 1.88
CA VAL A 77 14.82 -5.65 1.40
C VAL A 77 15.84 -5.76 0.25
N VAL A 78 15.78 -4.86 -0.73
CA VAL A 78 16.74 -4.82 -1.86
C VAL A 78 18.17 -4.69 -1.35
N LEU A 79 18.42 -3.80 -0.39
CA LEU A 79 19.76 -3.60 0.16
C LEU A 79 20.27 -4.81 0.94
N ASN A 80 19.39 -5.49 1.66
CA ASN A 80 19.74 -6.71 2.38
C ASN A 80 20.02 -7.88 1.44
N GLU A 81 19.18 -8.07 0.41
CA GLU A 81 19.42 -9.07 -0.65
C GLU A 81 20.72 -8.80 -1.39
N TYR A 82 20.98 -7.53 -1.71
CA TYR A 82 22.24 -7.10 -2.31
C TYR A 82 23.44 -7.43 -1.43
N SER A 83 23.37 -7.13 -0.13
CA SER A 83 24.48 -7.38 0.80
C SER A 83 24.77 -8.87 0.94
N GLY A 84 23.73 -9.70 0.96
CA GLY A 84 23.86 -11.17 0.93
C GLY A 84 24.50 -11.67 -0.37
N ALA A 85 24.01 -11.20 -1.52
CA ALA A 85 24.53 -11.59 -2.83
C ALA A 85 25.98 -11.13 -3.05
N LEU A 86 26.37 -9.97 -2.50
CA LEU A 86 27.73 -9.47 -2.58
C LEU A 86 28.70 -10.38 -1.81
N THR A 87 28.29 -10.82 -0.62
CA THR A 87 29.07 -11.76 0.22
C THR A 87 29.32 -13.07 -0.52
N GLU A 88 28.30 -13.60 -1.22
CA GLU A 88 28.43 -14.82 -2.03
C GLU A 88 29.24 -14.58 -3.33
N SER A 89 29.16 -13.40 -3.94
CA SER A 89 29.84 -13.07 -5.19
C SER A 89 31.34 -12.79 -5.01
N ILE A 90 31.77 -12.29 -3.85
CA ILE A 90 33.19 -12.07 -3.52
C ILE A 90 33.95 -13.40 -3.54
N GLU A 91 33.27 -14.50 -3.16
CA GLU A 91 33.82 -15.86 -3.23
C GLU A 91 33.99 -16.36 -4.68
N LYS A 92 33.25 -15.81 -5.64
CA LYS A 92 33.17 -16.29 -7.04
C LYS A 92 33.67 -15.30 -8.10
N GLY A 93 34.03 -14.06 -7.75
CA GLY A 93 34.63 -13.07 -8.66
C GLY A 93 33.68 -12.30 -9.60
N TYR A 94 32.36 -12.54 -9.56
CA TYR A 94 31.37 -11.96 -10.52
C TYR A 94 30.55 -10.78 -9.94
N ARG A 95 31.21 -9.84 -9.26
CA ARG A 95 30.54 -8.79 -8.48
C ARG A 95 29.57 -7.93 -9.31
N LYS A 96 29.98 -7.41 -10.46
CA LYS A 96 29.21 -6.39 -11.21
C LYS A 96 27.90 -6.92 -11.83
N GLU A 97 27.91 -8.16 -12.33
CA GLU A 97 26.76 -8.74 -13.01
C GLU A 97 25.65 -9.16 -12.04
N VAL A 98 26.02 -9.55 -10.81
CA VAL A 98 25.08 -9.83 -9.72
C VAL A 98 24.44 -8.55 -9.21
N ILE A 99 25.24 -7.47 -9.09
CA ILE A 99 24.77 -6.14 -8.65
C ILE A 99 23.64 -5.65 -9.55
N ASP A 100 23.87 -5.59 -10.86
CA ASP A 100 22.87 -5.07 -11.80
C ASP A 100 21.61 -5.94 -11.79
N ARG A 101 21.78 -7.27 -11.73
CA ARG A 101 20.65 -8.21 -11.80
C ARG A 101 19.72 -8.09 -10.60
N VAL A 102 20.25 -8.06 -9.36
CA VAL A 102 19.44 -7.99 -8.14
C VAL A 102 18.69 -6.66 -8.06
N VAL A 103 19.39 -5.53 -8.24
CA VAL A 103 18.77 -4.21 -8.17
C VAL A 103 17.72 -4.01 -9.27
N LEU A 104 18.04 -4.34 -10.54
CA LEU A 104 17.09 -4.19 -11.64
C LEU A 104 15.90 -5.15 -11.53
N SER A 105 16.11 -6.38 -11.07
CA SER A 105 15.02 -7.36 -10.98
C SER A 105 14.01 -7.00 -9.89
N THR A 106 14.43 -6.43 -8.76
CA THR A 106 13.51 -6.03 -7.70
C THR A 106 12.81 -4.71 -8.01
N ILE A 107 13.47 -3.78 -8.70
CA ILE A 107 12.78 -2.59 -9.26
C ILE A 107 11.72 -3.04 -10.26
N ARG A 108 12.07 -3.93 -11.21
CA ARG A 108 11.14 -4.44 -12.22
C ARG A 108 10.07 -5.40 -11.69
N SER A 109 10.29 -6.05 -10.55
CA SER A 109 9.29 -6.93 -9.93
C SER A 109 8.15 -6.15 -9.27
N SER A 110 8.31 -4.82 -9.09
CA SER A 110 7.20 -3.91 -8.74
C SER A 110 6.04 -3.97 -9.73
N LYS A 111 6.23 -4.48 -10.95
CA LYS A 111 5.16 -4.83 -11.92
C LYS A 111 4.08 -5.75 -11.35
N LYS A 112 4.38 -6.53 -10.30
CA LYS A 112 3.42 -7.42 -9.62
C LYS A 112 2.61 -6.71 -8.51
N PHE A 113 2.87 -5.42 -8.27
CA PHE A 113 2.16 -4.64 -7.27
C PHE A 113 0.69 -4.43 -7.66
N TRP A 114 0.39 -4.11 -8.93
CA TRP A 114 -0.97 -3.81 -9.40
C TRP A 114 -2.00 -4.95 -9.23
N PRO A 115 -1.71 -6.22 -9.57
CA PRO A 115 -2.64 -7.33 -9.29
C PRO A 115 -2.97 -7.45 -7.79
N THR A 116 -1.95 -7.27 -6.94
CA THR A 116 -2.08 -7.39 -5.48
C THR A 116 -2.78 -6.16 -4.87
N PHE A 117 -2.51 -4.97 -5.43
CA PHE A 117 -3.13 -3.72 -5.04
C PHE A 117 -4.61 -3.67 -5.44
N ILE A 118 -4.97 -4.05 -6.67
CA ILE A 118 -6.38 -4.17 -7.10
C ILE A 118 -7.10 -5.21 -6.24
N ALA A 119 -6.51 -6.39 -6.03
CA ALA A 119 -7.13 -7.42 -5.20
C ALA A 119 -7.39 -6.92 -3.77
N ASN A 120 -6.42 -6.25 -3.15
CA ASN A 120 -6.57 -5.73 -1.79
C ASN A 120 -7.51 -4.51 -1.69
N VAL A 121 -7.52 -3.61 -2.67
CA VAL A 121 -8.44 -2.46 -2.72
C VAL A 121 -9.87 -2.94 -3.00
N ALA A 122 -10.05 -3.92 -3.89
CA ALA A 122 -11.35 -4.54 -4.15
C ALA A 122 -11.87 -5.28 -2.91
N ALA A 123 -11.04 -6.07 -2.24
CA ALA A 123 -11.39 -6.73 -0.98
C ALA A 123 -11.78 -5.72 0.10
N GLY A 124 -11.02 -4.62 0.23
CA GLY A 124 -11.34 -3.54 1.16
C GLY A 124 -12.68 -2.84 0.86
N CYS A 125 -12.98 -2.59 -0.43
CA CYS A 125 -14.26 -2.02 -0.84
C CYS A 125 -15.44 -2.96 -0.56
N VAL A 126 -15.29 -4.26 -0.85
CA VAL A 126 -16.31 -5.27 -0.57
C VAL A 126 -16.56 -5.40 0.94
N ALA A 127 -15.50 -5.43 1.75
CA ALA A 127 -15.63 -5.47 3.21
C ALA A 127 -16.31 -4.21 3.77
N ALA A 128 -15.99 -3.03 3.24
CA ALA A 128 -16.62 -1.77 3.64
C ALA A 128 -18.12 -1.75 3.28
N LEU A 129 -18.50 -2.25 2.10
CA LEU A 129 -19.90 -2.37 1.69
C LEU A 129 -20.67 -3.34 2.58
N LEU A 130 -20.09 -4.51 2.89
CA LEU A 130 -20.71 -5.49 3.78
C LEU A 130 -20.89 -4.95 5.20
N PHE A 131 -19.85 -4.29 5.73
CA PHE A 131 -19.90 -3.67 7.06
C PHE A 131 -20.91 -2.53 7.14
N SER A 132 -20.97 -1.70 6.10
CA SER A 132 -21.98 -0.64 5.98
C SER A 132 -23.40 -1.21 5.93
N SER A 133 -23.62 -2.27 5.15
CA SER A 133 -24.91 -2.97 5.09
C SER A 133 -25.30 -3.54 6.46
N LEU A 134 -24.34 -4.12 7.19
CA LEU A 134 -24.58 -4.65 8.54
C LEU A 134 -25.00 -3.55 9.52
N LEU A 135 -24.32 -2.41 9.50
CA LEU A 135 -24.65 -1.26 10.35
C LEU A 135 -26.03 -0.70 10.07
N VAL A 136 -26.43 -0.61 8.79
CA VAL A 136 -27.79 -0.19 8.41
C VAL A 136 -28.84 -1.16 8.97
N LEU A 137 -28.59 -2.47 8.86
CA LEU A 137 -29.50 -3.50 9.33
C LEU A 137 -29.62 -3.48 10.86
N LEU A 138 -28.51 -3.33 11.57
CA LEU A 138 -28.47 -3.17 13.03
C LEU A 138 -29.20 -1.89 13.48
N THR A 139 -29.03 -0.80 12.74
CA THR A 139 -29.75 0.46 13.00
C THR A 139 -31.26 0.28 12.86
N ILE A 140 -31.72 -0.44 11.82
CA ILE A 140 -33.15 -0.75 11.62
C ILE A 140 -33.68 -1.59 12.78
N ILE A 141 -32.94 -2.60 13.25
CA ILE A 141 -33.35 -3.45 14.38
C ILE A 141 -33.50 -2.60 15.66
N VAL A 142 -32.51 -1.76 15.97
CA VAL A 142 -32.52 -0.90 17.16
C VAL A 142 -33.65 0.13 17.11
N PHE A 143 -33.94 0.72 15.94
CA PHE A 143 -35.02 1.70 15.79
C PHE A 143 -36.42 1.07 15.74
N ARG A 144 -36.53 -0.19 15.32
CA ARG A 144 -37.82 -0.90 15.23
C ARG A 144 -38.24 -1.52 16.57
N ASP A 145 -37.29 -1.94 17.41
CA ASP A 145 -37.52 -2.39 18.79
C ASP A 145 -36.59 -1.65 19.78
N PRO A 146 -37.03 -0.56 20.42
CA PRO A 146 -36.15 0.36 21.15
C PRO A 146 -35.71 -0.12 22.55
N SER A 147 -35.75 -1.41 22.85
CA SER A 147 -35.48 -1.90 24.21
C SER A 147 -34.59 -3.15 24.26
N PRO A 148 -33.26 -2.99 24.09
CA PRO A 148 -32.29 -4.02 24.46
C PRO A 148 -32.46 -4.48 25.93
N ILE A 149 -32.98 -3.58 26.77
CA ILE A 149 -33.25 -3.79 28.20
C ILE A 149 -34.46 -4.73 28.40
N ALA A 150 -35.46 -4.75 27.51
CA ALA A 150 -36.60 -5.66 27.60
C ALA A 150 -36.23 -7.10 27.23
N MET A 151 -35.34 -7.30 26.26
CA MET A 151 -34.83 -8.65 25.93
C MET A 151 -33.99 -9.23 27.08
N ILE A 152 -33.12 -8.43 27.69
CA ILE A 152 -32.31 -8.87 28.84
C ILE A 152 -33.21 -9.19 30.05
N ARG A 153 -34.24 -8.37 30.31
CA ARG A 153 -35.23 -8.66 31.36
C ARG A 153 -36.02 -9.95 31.11
N GLN A 154 -36.48 -10.19 29.88
CA GLN A 154 -37.19 -11.44 29.55
C GLN A 154 -36.30 -12.67 29.76
N VAL A 155 -35.02 -12.59 29.43
CA VAL A 155 -34.08 -13.72 29.65
C VAL A 155 -33.82 -13.96 31.13
N GLN A 156 -33.75 -12.90 31.95
CA GLN A 156 -33.59 -13.04 33.41
C GLN A 156 -34.86 -13.59 34.09
N GLU A 157 -36.05 -13.13 33.71
CA GLU A 157 -37.32 -13.63 34.28
C GLU A 157 -37.56 -15.12 33.97
N ILE A 158 -37.15 -15.59 32.79
CA ILE A 158 -37.20 -17.03 32.43
C ILE A 158 -36.22 -17.86 33.26
N TYR A 159 -35.12 -17.27 33.73
CA TYR A 159 -34.11 -17.94 34.54
C TYR A 159 -34.48 -17.97 36.03
N ASP A 160 -35.07 -16.89 36.55
CA ASP A 160 -35.50 -16.77 37.95
C ASP A 160 -36.85 -17.47 38.22
N GLY A 161 -37.73 -17.64 37.22
CA GLY A 161 -39.00 -18.36 37.34
C GLY A 161 -38.92 -19.89 37.36
N LYS A 162 -37.71 -20.46 37.44
CA LYS A 162 -37.45 -21.92 37.45
C LYS A 162 -36.88 -22.44 38.79
N GLN A 163 -37.00 -21.68 39.88
CA GLN A 163 -36.77 -22.16 41.25
C GLN A 163 -38.07 -22.39 42.00
#